data_AF-A0A379JJM1-F1
#
_entry.id   AF-A0A379JJM1-F1
#
_cell.length_a   1.000
_cell.length_b   1.000
_cell.length_c   1.000
_cell.angle_alpha   90.00
_cell.angle_beta   90.00
_cell.angle_gamma   90.00
#
_symmetry.space_group_name_H-M   'P 1'
#
loop_
_entity.id
_entity.type
_entity.pdbx_description
1 polymer ?
#
loop_
_entity_poly.entity_id
_entity_poly.type
_entity_poly.pdbx_seq_one_letter_code
_entity_poly.pdbx_strand_id
1 'polypeptide(L)'
;MDESPQRDPADERAVFAKLLSANAELVAEVLHPADGKPAASVIAALQAARSLDSVVDSVLRMLVQQARVEGHTWAEIGELFGTSRQAAFQRFGGPDAAFPPVPPPPPMPPIPAMPPVPNMPMPPKIPPVPHFSSMPAPHPEHHDHTRRTPPA
;
A
#
# COMPACT_ATOMS: atom_id res chain seq x y z
N MET A 1 -2.12 15.89 26.54
CA MET A 1 -1.03 15.54 25.61
C MET A 1 -0.87 14.04 25.71
N ASP A 2 -1.23 13.35 24.64
CA ASP A 2 -1.24 11.89 24.54
C ASP A 2 0.18 11.45 24.14
N GLU A 3 1.05 11.22 25.12
CA GLU A 3 2.31 10.50 24.89
C GLU A 3 2.03 9.02 25.13
N SER A 4 1.45 8.36 24.14
CA SER A 4 1.52 6.91 24.05
C SER A 4 3.00 6.54 23.91
N PRO A 5 3.61 5.78 24.85
CA PRO A 5 5.03 5.47 24.80
C PRO A 5 5.30 4.67 23.53
N GLN A 6 5.97 5.28 22.56
CA GLN A 6 6.34 4.64 21.31
C GLN A 6 7.27 3.48 21.67
N ARG A 7 6.77 2.25 21.51
CA ARG A 7 7.47 1.03 21.92
C ARG A 7 8.82 0.95 21.21
N ASP A 8 9.86 0.50 21.92
CA ASP A 8 11.17 0.31 21.31
C ASP A 8 11.06 -0.70 20.15
N PRO A 9 11.61 -0.42 18.96
CA PRO A 9 11.56 -1.34 17.82
C PRO A 9 12.20 -2.71 18.12
N ALA A 10 13.17 -2.80 19.04
CA ALA A 10 13.72 -4.07 19.49
C ALA A 10 12.70 -4.89 20.29
N ASP A 11 11.91 -4.22 21.14
CA ASP A 11 10.83 -4.86 21.89
C ASP A 11 9.72 -5.34 20.95
N GLU A 12 9.38 -4.57 19.93
CA GLU A 12 8.41 -4.98 18.90
C GLU A 12 8.86 -6.23 18.15
N ARG A 13 10.12 -6.28 17.73
CA ARG A 13 10.71 -7.47 17.08
C ARG A 13 10.65 -8.70 17.98
N ALA A 14 10.99 -8.56 19.26
CA ALA A 14 10.91 -9.64 20.23
C ALA A 14 9.46 -10.14 20.42
N VAL A 15 8.49 -9.23 20.42
CA VAL A 15 7.07 -9.57 20.50
C VAL A 15 6.61 -10.33 19.26
N PHE A 16 6.96 -9.86 18.06
CA PHE A 16 6.63 -10.57 16.82
C PHE A 16 7.26 -11.97 16.79
N ALA A 17 8.52 -12.11 17.19
CA ALA A 17 9.18 -13.41 17.27
C ALA A 17 8.45 -14.36 18.22
N LYS A 18 8.08 -13.89 19.42
CA LYS A 18 7.33 -14.69 20.39
C LYS A 18 5.95 -15.10 19.88
N LEU A 19 5.20 -14.18 19.28
CA LEU A 19 3.87 -14.47 18.71
C LEU A 19 3.95 -15.47 17.56
N LEU A 20 4.96 -15.34 16.69
CA LEU A 20 5.19 -16.25 15.59
C LEU A 20 5.42 -17.68 16.09
N SER A 21 6.35 -17.87 17.03
CA SER A 21 6.67 -19.19 17.60
C SER A 21 5.45 -19.81 18.29
N ALA A 22 4.78 -19.06 19.17
CA ALA A 22 3.64 -19.59 19.92
C ALA A 22 2.46 -19.99 19.03
N ASN A 23 2.13 -19.16 18.02
CA ASN A 23 1.04 -19.48 17.11
C ASN A 23 1.38 -20.67 16.20
N ALA A 24 2.62 -20.74 15.72
CA ALA A 24 3.06 -21.86 14.88
C ALA A 24 3.05 -23.19 15.66
N GLU A 25 3.50 -23.18 16.92
CA GLU A 25 3.45 -24.36 17.81
C GLU A 25 2.01 -24.86 18.01
N LEU A 26 1.07 -23.98 18.32
CA LEU A 26 -0.34 -24.36 18.50
C LEU A 26 -0.95 -24.98 17.23
N VAL A 27 -0.63 -24.43 16.06
CA VAL A 27 -1.10 -25.00 14.78
C VAL A 27 -0.44 -26.35 14.52
N ALA A 28 0.86 -26.47 14.77
CA ALA A 28 1.61 -27.71 14.57
C ALA A 28 1.11 -28.85 15.47
N GLU A 29 0.77 -28.56 16.74
CA GLU A 29 0.21 -29.55 17.67
C GLU A 29 -1.13 -30.15 17.19
N VAL A 30 -1.98 -29.35 16.53
CA VAL A 30 -3.24 -29.85 15.95
C VAL A 30 -2.99 -30.66 14.68
N LEU A 31 -2.03 -30.27 13.85
CA LEU A 31 -1.69 -30.98 12.61
C LEU A 31 -0.92 -32.28 12.86
N HIS A 32 -0.13 -32.32 13.93
CA HIS A 32 0.66 -33.47 14.35
C HIS A 32 0.47 -33.73 15.86
N PRO A 33 -0.68 -34.30 16.26
CA PRO A 33 -0.94 -34.60 17.66
C PRO A 33 0.04 -35.68 18.13
N ALA A 34 0.78 -35.39 19.21
CA ALA A 34 1.67 -36.36 19.82
C ALA A 34 0.86 -37.49 20.47
N ASP A 35 1.34 -38.73 20.32
CA ASP A 35 0.69 -39.90 20.93
C ASP A 35 0.49 -39.72 22.44
N GLY A 36 -0.74 -39.97 22.90
CA GLY A 36 -1.10 -39.94 24.31
C GLY A 36 -1.33 -38.55 24.91
N LYS A 37 -1.25 -37.46 24.13
CA LYS A 37 -1.69 -36.12 24.57
C LYS A 37 -3.16 -35.86 24.19
N PRO A 38 -3.93 -35.13 25.00
CA PRO A 38 -5.23 -34.62 24.59
C PRO A 38 -5.08 -33.79 23.32
N ALA A 39 -5.95 -34.01 22.33
CA ALA A 39 -5.94 -33.23 21.10
C ALA A 39 -6.11 -31.74 21.43
N ALA A 40 -5.18 -30.92 20.94
CA ALA A 40 -5.29 -29.47 21.05
C ALA A 40 -6.59 -29.00 20.36
N SER A 41 -7.19 -27.92 20.88
CA SER A 41 -8.47 -27.42 20.37
C SER A 41 -8.32 -26.91 18.94
N VAL A 42 -9.07 -27.50 18.00
CA VAL A 42 -9.11 -27.06 16.58
C VAL A 42 -9.52 -25.59 16.45
N ILE A 43 -10.44 -25.12 17.31
CA ILE A 43 -10.85 -23.71 17.33
C ILE A 43 -9.70 -22.80 17.78
N ALA A 44 -8.91 -23.23 18.77
CA ALA A 44 -7.73 -22.49 19.21
C ALA A 44 -6.66 -22.45 18.09
N ALA A 45 -6.44 -23.56 17.38
CA ALA A 45 -5.54 -23.58 16.24
C ALA A 45 -6.02 -22.71 15.06
N LEU A 46 -7.32 -22.63 14.80
CA LEU A 46 -7.87 -21.69 13.80
C LEU A 46 -7.62 -20.23 14.19
N GLN A 47 -7.78 -19.88 15.46
CA GLN A 47 -7.46 -18.55 15.97
C GLN A 47 -5.95 -18.26 15.87
N ALA A 48 -5.11 -19.22 16.25
CA ALA A 48 -3.66 -19.12 16.14
C ALA A 48 -3.21 -18.97 14.68
N ALA A 49 -3.78 -19.73 13.74
CA ALA A 49 -3.49 -19.62 12.31
C ALA A 49 -3.86 -18.24 11.75
N ARG A 50 -5.03 -17.70 12.12
CA ARG A 50 -5.42 -16.34 11.74
C ARG A 50 -4.47 -15.29 12.34
N SER A 51 -4.09 -15.46 13.61
CA SER A 51 -3.13 -14.56 14.25
C SER A 51 -1.74 -14.66 13.60
N LEU A 52 -1.31 -15.86 13.21
CA LEU A 52 -0.05 -16.11 12.52
C LEU A 52 -0.02 -15.40 11.17
N ASP A 53 -1.09 -15.46 10.38
CA ASP A 53 -1.20 -14.75 9.09
C ASP A 53 -0.96 -13.23 9.26
N SER A 54 -1.62 -12.60 10.23
CA SER A 54 -1.43 -11.17 10.52
C SER A 54 -0.02 -10.83 11.02
N VAL A 55 0.57 -11.69 11.87
CA VAL A 55 1.94 -11.50 12.38
C VAL A 55 2.95 -11.65 11.25
N VAL A 56 2.79 -12.65 10.38
CA VAL A 56 3.65 -12.87 9.21
C VAL A 56 3.59 -11.69 8.26
N ASP A 57 2.43 -11.12 7.94
CA ASP A 57 2.35 -9.93 7.06
C ASP A 57 3.12 -8.75 7.65
N SER A 58 3.01 -8.55 8.97
CA SER A 58 3.72 -7.48 9.69
C SER A 58 5.24 -7.69 9.68
N VAL A 59 5.69 -8.93 9.93
CA VAL A 59 7.10 -9.32 9.85
C VAL A 59 7.64 -9.16 8.42
N LEU A 60 6.88 -9.55 7.39
CA LEU A 60 7.27 -9.36 6.00
C LEU A 60 7.49 -7.88 5.66
N ARG A 61 6.59 -6.99 6.08
CA ARG A 61 6.75 -5.53 5.87
C ARG A 61 8.03 -5.01 6.54
N MET A 62 8.27 -5.43 7.78
CA MET A 62 9.48 -5.05 8.52
C MET A 62 10.75 -5.55 7.82
N LEU A 63 10.78 -6.81 7.39
CA LEU A 63 11.93 -7.39 6.70
C LEU A 63 12.17 -6.75 5.33
N VAL A 64 11.10 -6.44 4.59
CA VAL A 64 11.21 -5.70 3.32
C VAL A 64 11.80 -4.32 3.58
N GLN A 65 11.32 -3.59 4.59
CA GLN A 65 11.87 -2.29 4.94
C GLN A 65 13.36 -2.38 5.32
N GLN A 66 13.74 -3.40 6.09
CA GLN A 66 15.14 -3.66 6.43
C GLN A 66 15.99 -3.94 5.18
N ALA A 67 15.51 -4.80 4.28
CA ALA A 67 16.19 -5.10 3.01
C ALA A 67 16.36 -3.84 2.15
N ARG A 68 15.37 -2.93 2.15
CA ARG A 68 15.46 -1.64 1.46
C ARG A 68 16.52 -0.73 2.07
N VAL A 69 16.69 -0.74 3.39
CA VAL A 69 17.77 0.00 4.09
C VAL A 69 19.14 -0.59 3.77
N GLU A 70 19.23 -1.91 3.61
CA GLU A 70 20.46 -2.63 3.22
C GLU A 70 20.82 -2.45 1.73
N GLY A 71 19.95 -1.85 0.93
CA GLY A 71 20.20 -1.49 -0.47
C GLY A 71 19.55 -2.42 -1.51
N HIS A 72 18.81 -3.45 -1.09
CA HIS A 72 18.10 -4.34 -2.02
C HIS A 72 17.04 -3.57 -2.81
N THR A 73 16.93 -3.88 -4.10
CA THR A 73 16.03 -3.23 -5.06
C THR A 73 14.61 -3.79 -5.00
N TRP A 74 13.63 -2.99 -5.42
CA TRP A 74 12.25 -3.46 -5.60
C TRP A 74 12.11 -4.58 -6.63
N ALA A 75 13.06 -4.70 -7.57
CA ALA A 75 13.08 -5.79 -8.53
C ALA A 75 13.44 -7.12 -7.83
N GLU A 76 14.53 -7.16 -7.07
CA GLU A 76 14.96 -8.34 -6.30
C GLU A 76 13.89 -8.78 -5.30
N ILE A 77 13.26 -7.81 -4.61
CA ILE A 77 12.15 -8.10 -3.69
C ILE A 77 10.95 -8.68 -4.46
N GLY A 78 10.59 -8.11 -5.61
CA GLY A 78 9.49 -8.61 -6.44
C GLY A 78 9.74 -10.03 -6.93
N GLU A 79 10.96 -10.33 -7.39
CA GLU A 79 11.37 -11.67 -7.83
C GLU A 79 11.21 -12.70 -6.71
N LEU A 80 11.59 -12.39 -5.47
CA LEU A 80 11.40 -13.28 -4.32
C LEU A 80 9.93 -13.64 -4.07
N PHE A 81 9.02 -12.69 -4.27
CA PHE A 81 7.57 -12.90 -4.11
C PHE A 81 6.89 -13.41 -5.39
N GLY A 82 7.63 -13.69 -6.47
CA GLY A 82 7.05 -14.10 -7.75
C GLY A 82 6.16 -13.03 -8.38
N THR A 83 6.45 -11.74 -8.13
CA THR A 83 5.66 -10.61 -8.59
C THR A 83 6.51 -9.56 -9.32
N SER A 84 5.86 -8.59 -9.95
CA SER A 84 6.59 -7.53 -10.65
C SER A 84 7.18 -6.51 -9.66
N ARG A 85 8.24 -5.80 -10.07
CA ARG A 85 8.81 -4.68 -9.31
C ARG A 85 7.74 -3.67 -8.86
N GLN A 86 6.78 -3.35 -9.74
CA GLN A 86 5.72 -2.39 -9.45
C GLN A 86 4.73 -2.94 -8.42
N ALA A 87 4.38 -4.23 -8.52
CA ALA A 87 3.50 -4.88 -7.55
C ALA A 87 4.14 -4.97 -6.16
N ALA A 88 5.45 -5.28 -6.09
CA ALA A 88 6.20 -5.23 -4.84
C ALA A 88 6.23 -3.82 -4.23
N PHE A 89 6.50 -2.81 -5.05
CA PHE A 89 6.48 -1.40 -4.63
C PHE A 89 5.09 -0.97 -4.13
N GLN A 90 4.01 -1.36 -4.80
CA GLN A 90 2.65 -1.06 -4.36
C GLN A 90 2.29 -1.73 -3.04
N ARG A 91 2.73 -2.99 -2.82
CA ARG A 91 2.41 -3.75 -1.60
C ARG A 91 3.18 -3.25 -0.37
N PHE A 92 4.45 -2.91 -0.56
CA PHE A 92 5.38 -2.67 0.55
C PHE A 92 5.94 -1.24 0.61
N GLY A 93 5.77 -0.42 -0.43
CA GLY A 93 6.33 0.93 -0.53
C GLY A 93 5.67 2.00 0.35
N GLY A 94 4.55 1.67 1.01
CA GLY A 94 3.83 2.59 1.90
C GLY A 94 2.90 3.57 1.18
N PRO A 95 2.13 4.37 1.93
CA PRO A 95 1.12 5.28 1.36
C PRO A 95 1.69 6.47 0.57
N ASP A 96 2.96 6.84 0.80
CA ASP A 96 3.65 7.91 0.06
C ASP A 96 4.27 7.43 -1.27
N ALA A 97 4.13 6.14 -1.59
CA ALA A 97 4.61 5.52 -2.83
C ALA A 97 3.73 5.85 -4.06
N ALA A 98 3.19 7.06 -4.14
CA ALA A 98 2.53 7.54 -5.33
C ALA A 98 3.57 7.68 -6.47
N PHE A 99 3.57 6.69 -7.35
CA PHE A 99 4.42 6.51 -8.54
C PHE A 99 5.86 6.05 -8.26
N PRO A 100 6.26 4.83 -8.70
CA PRO A 100 7.67 4.48 -8.73
C PRO A 100 8.37 5.43 -9.73
N PRO A 101 9.61 5.89 -9.46
CA PRO A 101 10.38 6.58 -10.48
C PRO A 101 10.56 5.65 -11.67
N VAL A 102 10.09 6.10 -12.85
CA VAL A 102 10.37 5.42 -14.11
C VAL A 102 11.91 5.34 -14.26
N PRO A 103 12.48 4.18 -14.59
CA PRO A 103 13.90 4.12 -14.90
C PRO A 103 14.21 5.09 -16.05
N PRO A 104 15.39 5.75 -16.07
CA PRO A 104 15.76 6.62 -17.17
C PRO A 104 15.70 5.83 -18.48
N PRO A 105 15.13 6.39 -19.55
CA PRO A 105 15.12 5.71 -20.84
C PRO A 105 16.57 5.46 -21.30
N PRO A 106 16.85 4.33 -21.97
CA PRO A 106 18.15 4.13 -22.60
C PRO A 106 18.43 5.31 -23.56
N PRO A 107 19.70 5.72 -23.74
CA PRO A 107 20.04 6.79 -24.67
C PRO A 107 19.47 6.43 -26.05
N MET A 108 18.58 7.30 -26.56
CA MET A 108 17.96 7.06 -27.86
C MET A 108 19.04 7.00 -28.93
N PRO A 109 18.96 6.05 -29.88
CA PRO A 109 19.77 6.14 -31.09
C PRO A 109 19.50 7.48 -31.78
N PRO A 110 20.51 8.11 -32.41
CA PRO A 110 20.31 9.37 -33.11
C PRO A 110 19.21 9.19 -34.16
N ILE A 111 18.18 10.03 -34.09
CA ILE A 111 17.09 10.03 -35.06
C ILE A 111 17.71 10.30 -36.43
N PRO A 112 17.54 9.43 -37.44
CA PRO A 112 17.94 9.74 -38.80
C PRO A 112 17.28 11.07 -39.21
N ALA A 113 18.04 11.98 -39.82
CA ALA A 113 17.50 13.26 -40.27
C ALA A 113 16.28 12.99 -41.16
N MET A 114 15.12 13.57 -40.79
CA MET A 114 13.91 13.44 -41.58
C MET A 114 14.17 13.98 -42.99
N PRO A 115 13.68 13.31 -44.05
CA PRO A 115 13.63 13.94 -45.36
C PRO A 115 12.79 15.24 -45.27
N PRO A 116 13.12 16.29 -46.05
CA PRO A 116 12.39 17.54 -46.00
C PRO A 116 10.92 17.28 -46.33
N VAL A 117 10.03 17.69 -45.43
CA VAL A 117 8.58 17.63 -45.67
C VAL A 117 8.24 18.52 -46.87
N PRO A 118 7.56 18.02 -47.91
CA PRO A 118 7.04 18.87 -48.97
C PRO A 118 6.11 19.93 -48.36
N ASN A 119 6.14 21.15 -48.89
CA ASN A 119 5.34 22.28 -48.41
C ASN A 119 3.84 21.95 -48.53
N MET A 120 3.23 21.49 -47.45
CA MET A 120 1.79 21.26 -47.35
C MET A 120 1.09 22.63 -47.25
N PRO A 121 0.03 22.92 -48.01
CA PRO A 121 -0.71 24.16 -47.84
C PRO A 121 -1.26 24.26 -46.41
N MET A 122 -1.14 25.44 -45.79
CA MET A 122 -1.56 25.68 -44.41
C MET A 122 -3.05 25.32 -44.22
N PRO A 123 -3.43 24.68 -43.10
CA PRO A 123 -4.84 24.56 -42.73
C PRO A 123 -5.42 25.95 -42.43
N PRO A 124 -6.71 26.21 -42.75
CA PRO A 124 -7.34 27.49 -42.44
C PRO A 124 -7.40 27.73 -40.92
N LYS A 125 -7.26 29.00 -40.52
CA LYS A 125 -7.33 29.43 -39.11
C LYS A 125 -8.66 29.00 -38.50
N ILE A 126 -8.60 28.16 -37.46
CA ILE A 126 -9.75 27.80 -36.63
C ILE A 126 -10.17 29.06 -35.85
N PRO A 127 -11.46 29.47 -35.86
CA PRO A 127 -11.92 30.62 -35.08
C PRO A 127 -11.81 30.34 -33.57
N PRO A 128 -11.60 31.38 -32.74
CA PRO A 128 -11.47 31.20 -31.30
C PRO A 128 -12.79 30.71 -30.69
N VAL A 129 -12.70 29.70 -29.82
CA VAL A 129 -13.82 29.21 -29.01
C VAL A 129 -14.27 30.31 -28.03
N PRO A 130 -15.56 30.63 -27.92
CA PRO A 130 -16.04 31.58 -26.92
C PRO A 130 -15.88 30.98 -25.51
N HIS A 131 -15.24 31.74 -24.63
CA HIS A 131 -15.19 31.45 -23.20
C HIS A 131 -16.61 31.60 -22.61
N PHE A 132 -17.19 30.51 -22.10
CA PHE A 132 -18.37 30.61 -21.24
C PHE A 132 -17.91 31.00 -19.84
N SER A 133 -18.20 32.25 -19.45
CA SER A 133 -18.01 32.72 -18.07
C SER A 133 -18.83 31.87 -17.10
N SER A 134 -18.14 31.36 -16.08
CA SER A 134 -18.72 30.63 -14.95
C SER A 134 -19.82 31.45 -14.28
N MET A 135 -21.02 30.90 -14.15
CA MET A 135 -22.09 31.48 -13.34
C MET A 135 -21.69 31.49 -11.86
N PRO A 136 -22.01 32.54 -11.08
CA PRO A 136 -21.86 32.50 -9.63
C PRO A 136 -22.92 31.56 -9.02
N ALA A 137 -22.49 30.73 -8.07
CA ALA A 137 -23.37 29.87 -7.29
C ALA A 137 -24.39 30.71 -6.48
N PRO A 138 -25.65 30.27 -6.34
CA PRO A 138 -26.59 30.95 -5.45
C PRO A 138 -26.19 30.74 -3.98
N HIS A 139 -26.19 31.85 -3.24
CA HIS A 139 -26.04 31.90 -1.78
C HIS A 139 -27.05 30.98 -1.07
N PRO A 140 -26.68 30.33 0.05
CA PRO A 140 -27.64 29.64 0.89
C PRO A 140 -28.47 30.67 1.67
N GLU A 141 -29.76 30.71 1.42
CA GLU A 141 -30.71 31.46 2.23
C GLU A 141 -30.85 30.81 3.62
N HIS A 142 -30.63 31.61 4.66
CA HIS A 142 -30.89 31.28 6.05
C HIS A 142 -32.38 30.99 6.27
N HIS A 143 -32.76 29.72 6.38
CA HIS A 143 -34.02 29.34 6.99
C HIS A 143 -33.84 29.25 8.51
N ASP A 144 -34.21 30.34 9.18
CA ASP A 144 -34.54 30.35 10.61
C ASP A 144 -35.70 29.38 10.86
N HIS A 145 -35.42 28.23 11.48
CA HIS A 145 -36.43 27.38 12.11
C HIS A 145 -36.21 27.44 13.61
N THR A 146 -36.80 28.47 14.21
CA THR A 146 -37.51 28.44 15.49
C THR A 146 -37.28 27.20 16.37
N ARG A 147 -36.60 27.44 17.49
CA ARG A 147 -36.56 26.58 18.67
C ARG A 147 -37.93 25.97 18.97
N ARG A 148 -37.99 24.63 19.08
CA ARG A 148 -39.00 23.94 19.86
C ARG A 148 -38.33 22.89 20.75
N THR A 149 -38.14 23.26 22.02
CA THR A 149 -37.76 22.39 23.13
C THR A 149 -38.85 21.35 23.41
N PRO A 150 -38.53 20.08 23.69
CA PRO A 150 -39.41 19.18 24.42
C PRO A 150 -39.11 19.24 25.93
N PRO A 151 -40.13 19.26 26.82
CA PRO A 151 -39.91 19.07 28.25
C PRO A 151 -39.77 17.58 28.62
N ALA A 152 -39.26 17.39 29.84
CA ALA A 152 -38.80 16.16 30.50
C ALA A 152 -39.81 15.00 30.60
#